data_AF-A0A087UWW8-F1
#
_entry.id   AF-A0A087UWW8-F1
#
_cell.length_a   1.000
_cell.length_b   1.000
_cell.length_c   1.000
_cell.angle_alpha   90.00
_cell.angle_beta   90.00
_cell.angle_gamma   90.00
#
_symmetry.space_group_name_H-M   'P 1'
#
loop_
_entity.id
_entity.type
_entity.pdbx_description
1 polymer ?
#
loop_
_entity_poly.entity_id
_entity_poly.type
_entity_poly.pdbx_seq_one_letter_code
_entity_poly.pdbx_strand_id
1 'polypeptide(L)'
;MRGTDWILLSYYGGENYHKHCNGTGRVTKIMIICDPDVLAGTFEILEERRSLVGSCYYMFELSSNVSCSKIPSGIKLPYGLSSGSVFCI
;
A
#
# COMPACT_ATOMS: atom_id res chain seq x y z
N MET A 1 7.18 2.37 -14.53
CA MET A 1 6.51 1.64 -13.43
C MET A 1 6.66 2.48 -12.17
N ARG A 2 5.58 3.15 -11.74
CA ARG A 2 5.59 4.11 -10.63
C ARG A 2 5.30 3.39 -9.32
N GLY A 3 6.36 2.95 -8.64
CA GLY A 3 6.25 2.31 -7.32
C GLY A 3 5.97 3.27 -6.16
N THR A 4 5.49 4.49 -6.42
CA THR A 4 5.40 5.60 -5.45
C THR A 4 3.98 6.06 -5.11
N ASP A 5 2.94 5.57 -5.80
CA ASP A 5 1.56 6.08 -5.68
C ASP A 5 0.68 5.21 -4.78
N TRP A 6 1.22 4.80 -3.62
CA TRP A 6 0.49 4.05 -2.60
C TRP A 6 1.09 4.27 -1.21
N ILE A 7 0.25 4.14 -0.18
CA ILE A 7 0.62 4.23 1.24
C ILE A 7 0.19 2.93 1.92
N LEU A 8 1.04 2.33 2.75
CA LEU A 8 0.66 1.22 3.61
C LEU A 8 0.52 1.69 5.05
N LEU A 9 -0.72 1.76 5.53
CA LEU A 9 -1.04 2.10 6.92
C LEU A 9 -1.25 0.80 7.72
N SER A 10 -0.51 0.62 8.81
CA SER A 10 -0.60 -0.56 9.67
C SER A 10 -1.10 -0.20 11.06
N TYR A 11 -2.22 -0.80 11.46
CA TYR A 11 -2.77 -0.75 12.82
C TYR A 11 -2.44 -2.03 13.56
N TYR A 12 -1.82 -1.88 14.73
CA TYR A 12 -1.39 -2.96 15.60
C TYR A 12 -2.18 -2.95 16.91
N GLY A 13 -2.09 -4.03 17.69
CA GLY A 13 -2.69 -4.10 19.02
C GLY A 13 -4.20 -4.37 19.00
N GLY A 14 -4.73 -4.97 17.92
CA GLY A 14 -6.08 -5.50 17.90
C GLY A 14 -6.24 -6.69 18.84
N GLU A 15 -7.49 -7.12 19.07
CA GLU A 15 -7.81 -8.29 19.89
C GLU A 15 -7.02 -9.53 19.44
N ASN A 16 -6.63 -10.39 20.37
CA ASN A 16 -5.91 -11.63 20.07
C ASN A 16 -6.77 -12.64 19.30
N TYR A 17 -6.16 -13.38 18.38
CA TYR A 17 -6.84 -14.48 17.68
C TYR A 17 -7.19 -15.63 18.62
N HIS A 18 -8.41 -16.15 18.53
CA HIS A 18 -8.87 -17.24 19.41
C HIS A 18 -8.55 -18.64 18.90
N LYS A 19 -8.41 -18.83 17.58
CA LYS A 19 -8.30 -20.17 16.95
C LYS A 19 -7.10 -20.36 16.02
N HIS A 20 -6.41 -19.29 15.63
CA HIS A 20 -5.30 -19.33 14.68
C HIS A 20 -4.25 -18.29 15.08
N CYS A 21 -3.15 -18.21 14.32
CA CYS A 21 -2.12 -17.18 14.49
C CYS A 21 -1.49 -17.12 15.88
N ASN A 22 -1.43 -18.27 16.59
CA ASN A 22 -0.77 -18.42 17.88
C ASN A 22 -1.22 -17.40 18.96
N GLY A 23 -2.47 -16.94 18.89
CA GLY A 23 -2.98 -15.97 19.86
C GLY A 23 -2.37 -14.57 19.77
N THR A 24 -1.70 -14.21 18.67
CA THR A 24 -1.17 -12.86 18.50
C THR A 24 -2.28 -11.83 18.36
N GLY A 25 -2.01 -10.59 18.76
CA GLY A 25 -2.91 -9.46 18.50
C GLY A 25 -3.16 -9.29 17.00
N ARG A 26 -4.41 -9.01 16.62
CA ARG A 26 -4.76 -8.75 15.22
C ARG A 26 -4.04 -7.52 14.71
N VAL A 27 -3.57 -7.62 13.46
CA VAL A 27 -2.95 -6.52 12.72
C VAL A 27 -3.81 -6.23 11.51
N THR A 28 -4.11 -4.95 11.30
CA THR A 28 -4.82 -4.48 10.11
C THR A 28 -3.85 -3.67 9.27
N LYS A 29 -3.80 -3.99 7.98
CA LYS A 29 -3.03 -3.27 6.97
C LYS A 29 -4.00 -2.66 5.97
N ILE A 30 -3.86 -1.39 5.68
CA ILE A 30 -4.67 -0.67 4.69
C ILE A 30 -3.72 -0.18 3.62
N MET A 31 -3.88 -0.72 2.42
CA MET A 31 -3.20 -0.27 1.22
C MET A 31 -4.02 0.86 0.60
N ILE A 32 -3.52 2.09 0.74
CA ILE A 32 -4.14 3.28 0.18
C ILE A 32 -3.55 3.52 -1.20
N ILE A 33 -4.30 3.25 -2.26
CA ILE A 33 -3.87 3.41 -3.65
C ILE A 33 -4.31 4.78 -4.20
N CYS A 34 -3.50 5.34 -5.12
CA CYS A 34 -3.83 6.63 -5.72
C CYS A 34 -5.05 6.53 -6.63
N ASP A 35 -6.04 7.34 -6.32
CA ASP A 35 -7.14 7.68 -7.21
C ASP A 35 -7.31 9.20 -7.18
N PRO A 36 -6.91 9.93 -8.23
CA PRO A 36 -6.84 11.39 -8.23
C PRO A 36 -8.21 12.05 -8.09
N ASP A 37 -9.29 11.33 -8.38
CA ASP A 37 -10.63 11.88 -8.51
C ASP A 37 -11.46 11.76 -7.24
N VAL A 38 -11.00 10.98 -6.25
CA VAL A 38 -11.74 10.72 -5.00
C VAL A 38 -10.92 11.01 -3.75
N LEU A 39 -11.53 11.62 -2.74
CA LEU A 39 -10.88 11.79 -1.43
C LEU A 39 -10.86 10.49 -0.63
N ALA A 40 -11.96 9.74 -0.68
CA ALA A 40 -12.10 8.43 -0.07
C ALA A 40 -13.02 7.60 -0.95
N GLY A 41 -12.46 6.65 -1.68
CA GLY A 41 -13.21 5.72 -2.51
C GLY A 41 -13.61 4.47 -1.73
N THR A 42 -13.65 3.34 -2.42
CA THR A 42 -14.10 2.07 -1.86
C THR A 42 -13.12 1.54 -0.82
N PHE A 43 -13.64 1.11 0.32
CA PHE A 43 -12.88 0.38 1.34
C PHE A 43 -13.29 -1.09 1.31
N GLU A 44 -12.40 -1.94 0.83
CA GLU A 44 -12.69 -3.36 0.65
C GLU A 44 -11.61 -4.27 1.25
N ILE A 45 -12.01 -5.49 1.59
CA ILE A 45 -11.08 -6.49 2.10
C ILE A 45 -10.38 -7.18 0.94
N LEU A 46 -9.07 -7.04 0.88
CA LEU A 46 -8.25 -7.64 -0.17
C LEU A 46 -7.86 -9.07 0.19
N GLU A 47 -7.36 -9.28 1.42
CA GLU A 47 -7.06 -10.62 1.91
C GLU A 47 -7.07 -10.70 3.44
N GLU A 48 -7.23 -11.92 3.94
CA GLU A 48 -6.96 -12.25 5.33
C GLU A 48 -5.88 -13.35 5.36
N ARG A 49 -4.70 -13.00 5.86
CA ARG A 49 -3.59 -13.96 5.98
C ARG A 49 -3.67 -14.67 7.33
N ARG A 50 -4.09 -15.94 7.30
CA ARG A 50 -4.25 -16.80 8.50
C ARG A 50 -3.19 -17.90 8.65
N SER A 51 -2.45 -18.21 7.59
CA SER A 51 -1.68 -19.46 7.45
C SER A 51 -0.22 -19.39 7.90
N LEU A 52 0.30 -18.18 8.15
CA LEU A 52 1.72 -17.96 8.37
C LEU A 52 1.94 -17.48 9.81
N VAL A 53 2.35 -18.41 10.68
CA VAL A 53 2.56 -18.18 12.12
C VAL A 53 3.49 -16.97 12.31
N GLY A 54 3.01 -15.95 13.04
CA GLY A 54 3.76 -14.71 13.30
C GLY A 54 3.62 -13.59 12.26
N SER A 55 2.86 -13.79 11.18
CA SER A 55 2.62 -12.74 10.17
C SER A 55 1.17 -12.65 9.70
N CYS A 56 0.24 -12.90 10.62
CA CYS A 56 -1.18 -12.78 10.34
C CYS A 56 -1.63 -11.34 10.30
N TYR A 57 -2.46 -11.00 9.31
CA TYR A 57 -3.04 -9.67 9.15
C TYR A 57 -4.32 -9.71 8.32
N TYR A 58 -5.13 -8.67 8.48
CA TYR A 58 -6.18 -8.30 7.54
C TYR A 58 -5.62 -7.24 6.60
N MET A 59 -5.76 -7.43 5.29
CA MET A 59 -5.38 -6.44 4.29
C MET A 59 -6.64 -5.85 3.68
N PHE A 60 -6.70 -4.53 3.69
CA PHE A 60 -7.73 -3.75 3.03
C PHE A 60 -7.13 -2.92 1.92
N GLU A 61 -7.93 -2.63 0.92
CA GLU A 61 -7.63 -1.64 -0.12
C GLU A 61 -8.54 -0.42 0.08
N LEU A 62 -7.96 0.76 -0.11
CA LEU A 62 -8.66 2.05 -0.09
C LEU A 62 -8.15 2.92 -1.24
N SER A 63 -9.02 3.44 -2.09
CA SER A 63 -8.61 4.43 -3.08
C SER A 63 -8.72 5.87 -2.53
N SER A 64 -7.70 6.71 -2.77
CA SER A 64 -7.70 8.10 -2.31
C SER A 64 -6.70 8.96 -3.08
N ASN A 65 -7.03 10.23 -3.30
CA ASN A 65 -6.14 11.19 -3.94
C ASN A 65 -4.97 11.62 -3.04
N VAL A 66 -5.01 11.30 -1.75
CA VAL A 66 -3.94 11.68 -0.78
C VAL A 66 -2.68 10.85 -0.97
N SER A 67 -2.80 9.65 -1.54
CA SER A 67 -1.65 8.77 -1.83
C SER A 67 -1.03 9.07 -3.19
N CYS A 68 -1.64 9.92 -4.02
CA CYS A 68 -1.09 10.34 -5.29
C CYS A 68 0.15 11.21 -5.08
N SER A 69 1.27 10.85 -5.72
CA SER A 69 2.47 11.68 -5.72
C SER A 69 2.17 13.02 -6.37
N LYS A 70 2.23 14.10 -5.58
CA LYS A 70 2.18 15.46 -6.14
C LYS A 70 3.50 15.72 -6.84
N ILE A 71 3.54 15.53 -8.16
CA ILE A 71 4.61 16.10 -8.97
C ILE A 71 4.51 17.61 -8.77
N PRO A 72 5.53 18.31 -8.26
CA PRO A 72 5.49 19.76 -8.18
C PRO A 72 5.21 20.28 -9.59
N SER A 73 4.18 21.09 -9.76
CA SER A 73 3.65 21.59 -11.04
C SER A 73 4.65 22.43 -11.87
N GLY A 74 5.93 22.46 -11.50
CA GLY A 74 7.04 23.06 -12.23
C GLY A 74 8.17 22.10 -12.64
N ILE A 75 8.15 20.82 -12.24
CA ILE A 75 9.18 19.85 -12.65
C ILE A 75 8.60 18.92 -13.72
N LYS A 76 8.62 19.37 -14.97
CA LYS A 76 8.64 18.44 -16.10
C LYS A 76 10.00 17.75 -16.03
N LEU A 77 10.07 16.51 -15.52
CA LEU A 77 11.29 15.71 -15.67
C LEU A 77 11.55 15.58 -17.17
N PRO A 78 12.62 16.18 -17.71
CA PRO A 78 13.00 15.91 -19.09
C PRO A 78 13.40 14.44 -19.11
N TYR A 79 12.87 13.69 -20.07
CA TYR A 79 13.29 12.35 -20.44
C TYR A 79 14.71 12.01 -19.97
N GLY A 80 14.80 11.32 -18.82
CA GLY A 80 16.05 10.97 -18.17
C GLY A 80 16.12 9.46 -18.06
N LEU A 81 17.10 8.87 -18.74
CA LEU A 81 17.40 7.44 -18.68
C LEU A 81 17.71 7.04 -17.22
N SER A 82 17.13 5.94 -16.78
CA SER A 82 17.28 5.42 -15.42
C SER A 82 18.71 4.92 -15.18
N SER A 83 19.11 4.78 -13.91
CA SER A 83 20.42 4.28 -13.44
C SER A 83 20.82 2.87 -13.93
N GLY A 84 19.99 2.23 -14.76
CA GLY A 84 20.25 0.92 -15.38
C GLY A 84 20.24 0.93 -16.91
N SER A 85 20.23 2.11 -17.56
CA SER A 85 20.21 2.20 -19.01
C SER A 85 21.62 2.06 -19.60
N VAL A 86 21.84 1.03 -20.43
CA VAL A 86 23.03 0.91 -21.28
C VAL A 86 22.64 1.38 -22.69
N PHE A 87 23.39 2.35 -23.21
CA PHE A 87 23.23 2.87 -24.58
C PHE A 87 24.24 2.18 -25.48
N CYS A 88 23.76 1.44 -26.49
CA CYS A 88 24.60 0.83 -27.53
C CYS A 88 24.51 1.69 -28.79
N ILE A 89 25.66 2.04 -29.37
CA ILE A 89 25.80 2.62 -30.71
C ILE A 89 26.14 1.55 -31.73
#